data_AF-A0A535DVH8-F1
#
_entry.id   AF-A0A535DVH8-F1
#
_cell.length_a   1.000
_cell.length_b   1.000
_cell.length_c   1.000
_cell.angle_alpha   90.00
_cell.angle_beta   90.00
_cell.angle_gamma   90.00
#
_symmetry.space_group_name_H-M   'P 1'
#
loop_
_entity.id
_entity.type
_entity.pdbx_description
1 polymer ?
#
loop_
_entity_poly.entity_id
_entity_poly.type
_entity_poly.pdbx_seq_one_letter_code
_entity_poly.pdbx_strand_id
1 'polypeptide(L)' 'MSQAEVARSVGLSRQSVNAIENGKCQPRLVVAYRLARLFGRPIEHVFQLEELDRLELE' A
#
# COMPACT_ATOMS: atom_id res chain seq x y z
N MET A 1 -1.02 13.56 7.25
CA MET A 1 -1.69 13.46 5.94
C MET A 1 -3.00 12.73 6.12
N SER A 2 -4.06 13.22 5.48
CA SER A 2 -5.36 12.56 5.38
C SER A 2 -5.39 11.54 4.22
N GLN A 3 -6.32 10.57 4.28
CA GLN A 3 -6.54 9.62 3.17
C GLN A 3 -6.83 10.32 1.83
N ALA A 4 -7.52 11.47 1.85
CA ALA A 4 -7.83 12.22 0.64
C ALA A 4 -6.56 12.86 0.02
N GLU A 5 -5.61 13.29 0.84
CA GLU A 5 -4.31 13.79 0.38
C GLU A 5 -3.44 12.67 -0.20
N VAL A 6 -3.38 11.52 0.48
CA VAL A 6 -2.70 10.33 -0.04
C VAL A 6 -3.30 9.92 -1.38
N ALA A 7 -4.62 9.80 -1.46
CA ALA A 7 -5.34 9.42 -2.66
C ALA A 7 -5.02 10.33 -3.85
N ARG A 8 -5.10 11.66 -3.65
CA ARG A 8 -4.71 12.64 -4.69
C ARG A 8 -3.25 12.48 -5.12
N SER A 9 -2.35 12.22 -4.18
CA SER A 9 -0.91 12.09 -4.45
C SER A 9 -0.55 10.84 -5.26
N VAL A 10 -1.35 9.78 -5.18
CA VAL A 10 -1.09 8.52 -5.92
C VAL A 10 -2.05 8.25 -7.08
N GLY A 11 -3.00 9.16 -7.33
CA GLY A 11 -3.99 9.07 -8.42
C GLY A 11 -5.11 8.07 -8.12
N LEU A 12 -5.56 8.02 -6.86
CA LEU A 12 -6.64 7.17 -6.39
C LEU A 12 -7.81 7.98 -5.83
N SER A 13 -8.94 7.32 -5.60
CA SER A 13 -10.02 7.86 -4.78
C SER A 13 -9.73 7.64 -3.28
N ARG A 14 -10.33 8.46 -2.41
CA ARG A 14 -10.27 8.24 -0.95
C ARG A 14 -10.80 6.86 -0.55
N GLN A 15 -11.85 6.38 -1.22
CA GLN A 15 -12.41 5.03 -0.99
C GLN A 15 -11.42 3.93 -1.37
N SER A 16 -10.67 4.08 -2.46
CA SER A 16 -9.64 3.12 -2.86
C SER A 16 -8.52 3.02 -1.82
N VAL A 17 -8.04 4.17 -1.32
CA VAL A 17 -7.04 4.19 -0.23
C VAL A 17 -7.61 3.54 1.03
N ASN A 18 -8.84 3.85 1.42
CA ASN A 18 -9.49 3.22 2.55
C ASN A 18 -9.65 1.70 2.40
N ALA A 19 -10.00 1.22 1.21
CA ALA A 19 -10.11 -0.22 0.95
C ALA A 19 -8.75 -0.93 1.06
N ILE A 20 -7.68 -0.30 0.57
CA ILE A 20 -6.31 -0.82 0.71
C ILE A 20 -5.89 -0.88 2.18
N GLU A 21 -6.07 0.20 2.95
CA GLU A 21 -5.69 0.26 4.37
C GLU A 21 -6.42 -0.77 5.24
N ASN A 22 -7.65 -1.14 4.87
CA ASN A 22 -8.43 -2.14 5.59
C ASN A 22 -8.28 -3.57 5.02
N GLY A 23 -7.32 -3.79 4.11
CA GLY A 23 -7.09 -5.11 3.50
C GLY A 23 -8.24 -5.60 2.59
N LYS A 24 -9.20 -4.73 2.25
CA LYS A 24 -10.35 -5.06 1.41
C LYS A 24 -10.00 -5.11 -0.08
N CYS A 25 -8.84 -4.58 -0.46
CA CYS A 25 -8.37 -4.53 -1.84
C CYS A 25 -6.84 -4.56 -1.90
N GLN A 26 -6.29 -5.48 -2.69
CA GLN A 26 -4.85 -5.50 -2.98
C GLN A 26 -4.51 -4.37 -3.98
N PRO A 27 -3.57 -3.46 -3.65
CA PRO A 27 -3.11 -2.49 -4.62
C PRO A 27 -2.33 -3.17 -5.75
N ARG A 28 -2.45 -2.63 -6.97
CA ARG A 28 -1.53 -3.00 -8.07
C ARG A 28 -0.12 -2.55 -7.73
N LEU A 29 0.90 -3.25 -8.25
CA LEU A 29 2.32 -2.94 -7.98
C LEU A 29 2.68 -1.47 -8.19
N VAL A 30 2.19 -0.84 -9.26
CA VAL A 30 2.43 0.60 -9.54
C VAL A 30 1.88 1.50 -8.43
N VAL A 31 0.72 1.18 -7.87
CA VAL A 31 0.10 1.92 -6.76
C VAL A 31 0.91 1.72 -5.48
N ALA A 32 1.29 0.47 -5.19
CA ALA A 32 2.12 0.14 -4.03
C ALA A 32 3.46 0.89 -4.08
N TYR A 33 4.10 0.94 -5.25
CA TYR A 33 5.35 1.69 -5.46
C TYR A 33 5.18 3.21 -5.26
N ARG A 34 4.07 3.78 -5.76
CA ARG A 34 3.75 5.21 -5.55
C ARG A 34 3.53 5.52 -4.07
N LEU A 35 2.85 4.65 -3.34
CA LEU A 35 2.63 4.80 -1.89
C LEU A 35 3.96 4.69 -1.13
N ALA A 36 4.79 3.70 -1.44
CA ALA A 36 6.13 3.56 -0.84
C ALA A 36 6.99 4.82 -1.04
N ARG A 37 7.01 5.34 -2.27
CA ARG A 37 7.71 6.60 -2.59
C ARG A 37 7.12 7.81 -1.87
N LEU A 38 5.80 7.90 -1.75
CA LEU A 38 5.12 8.99 -1.04
C LEU A 38 5.53 9.04 0.44
N PHE A 39 5.71 7.88 1.07
CA PHE A 39 6.15 7.78 2.45
C PHE A 39 7.68 7.75 2.62
N GLY A 40 8.44 7.77 1.53
CA GLY A 40 9.90 7.73 1.56
C GLY A 40 10.45 6.43 2.15
N ARG A 41 9.76 5.31 1.96
CA ARG A 41 10.13 4.00 2.50
C ARG A 41 10.34 2.99 1.36
N PRO A 42 11.19 1.97 1.58
CA PRO A 42 11.21 0.77 0.74
C PRO A 42 9.80 0.14 0.68
N ILE A 43 9.46 -0.52 -0.43
CA ILE A 43 8.10 -1.05 -0.65
C ILE A 43 7.77 -2.17 0.34
N GLU A 44 8.76 -2.98 0.68
CA GLU A 44 8.72 -4.06 1.67
C GLU A 44 8.44 -3.57 3.10
N HIS A 45 8.71 -2.30 3.41
CA HIS A 45 8.37 -1.70 4.70
C HIS A 45 6.94 -1.16 4.76
N VAL A 46 6.26 -1.06 3.62
CA VAL A 46 4.89 -0.53 3.51
C VAL A 46 3.89 -1.64 3.20
N PHE A 47 4.30 -2.63 2.41
CA PHE A 47 3.48 -3.78 2.04
C PHE A 47 4.25 -5.06 2.32
N GLN A 48 3.65 -5.92 3.14
CA GLN A 48 4.15 -7.26 3.42
C GLN A 48 3.37 -8.26 2.56
N LEU A 49 4.09 -9.27 2.06
CA LEU A 49 3.49 -10.40 1.36
C LEU A 49 3.37 -11.53 2.39
N GLU A 50 2.16 -11.78 2.87
CA GLU A 50 1.86 -12.83 3.87
C GLU A 50 2.31 -14.24 3.43
N GLU A 51 2.50 -14.47 2.13
CA GLU A 51 3.07 -15.72 1.60
C GLU A 51 4.59 -15.81 1.78
N LEU A 52 5.32 -14.70 1.74
CA LEU A 52 6.76 -14.67 2.02
C LEU A 52 7.02 -14.86 3.52
N ASP A 53 6.23 -14.21 4.39
CA ASP A 53 6.37 -14.33 5.84
C ASP A 53 6.12 -15.77 6.34
N ARG A 54 5.26 -16.54 5.64
CA ARG A 54 5.01 -17.96 5.97
C ARG A 54 6.14 -18.89 5.57
N LEU A 55 6.92 -18.56 4.55
CA LEU A 55 8.06 -19.37 4.10
C LEU A 55 9.29 -19.21 5.01
N GLU A 56 9.38 -18.10 5.76
CA GLU A 56 10.46 -17.87 6.74
C GLU A 56 10.23 -18.60 8.07
N LEU A 57 9.04 -19.19 8.28
CA LEU A 57 8.64 -19.87 9.51
C LEU A 57 8.72 -21.41 9.43
N GLU A 58 9.12 -21.96 8.28
CA GLU A 58 9.36 -23.40 8.04
C GLU A 58 10.87 -23.71 8.02
#